data_AF-A0A3S0Z612-F1
#
_entry.id   AF-A0A3S0Z612-F1
#
_cell.length_a   1.000
_cell.length_b   1.000
_cell.length_c   1.000
_cell.angle_alpha   90.00
_cell.angle_beta   90.00
_cell.angle_gamma   90.00
#
_symmetry.space_group_name_H-M   'P 1'
#
loop_
_entity.id
_entity.type
_entity.pdbx_description
1 polymer ?
#
loop_
_entity_poly.entity_id
_entity_poly.type
_entity_poly.pdbx_seq_one_letter_code
_entity_poly.pdbx_strand_id
1 'polypeptide(L)'
;MSSNSSSSMTTRSPRLRASASTEFPDAAALEAARESEFTTDVQLAYLDAVVKDLRGAAPSETPEPRIVPAPEPAQSSDKDTKPITLPSDIRPATIIKSLLAVALAVALGWLPVQRLLATTSAEAVVNARVITLRAPIEGEVSMPDVDTDVGSMFNLDQNILVVRNPRADSSHLANLRRERNQLRTNIGALEGKKQLLISSLEELSVQQERFRIGRIEQLEQRLRQADTDSASAEAQYSVAADAMKRAMTLRKTDAVSQAYLDKAAGDAHVAEQAVKGQAERRKGMLVELNAAKSGSYVGDSYNDTPQSAQRKMEVSLELSDVQARLVGSRAELESIEVDIAKEQERHDELSKAEIRSTVNGRIWEMLTAPGEHVNAGQDLVKLLDCGSAIVTASVSETAYQRLAVGQTATFRPRDGGAELKGTVVSLNGLSAVASNSAIQQNALSREPYHVTLRFPDLLKHTDCRIGRSGLVQFDTASAADFPRTY
;
A
#
# COMPACT_ATOMS: atom_id res chain seq x y z
N MET A 1 -44.13 -33.54 38.72
CA MET A 1 -44.17 -34.99 39.03
C MET A 1 -42.86 -35.60 38.54
N SER A 2 -42.28 -36.49 39.35
CA SER A 2 -41.11 -37.39 39.14
C SER A 2 -39.91 -36.88 38.31
N SER A 3 -38.68 -36.75 38.82
CA SER A 3 -37.82 -37.62 39.69
C SER A 3 -37.22 -38.85 39.00
N ASN A 4 -35.90 -38.82 38.78
CA ASN A 4 -34.89 -39.87 39.04
C ASN A 4 -33.54 -39.35 38.48
N SER A 5 -32.39 -39.24 39.15
CA SER A 5 -31.79 -39.79 40.39
C SER A 5 -31.15 -41.19 40.30
N SER A 6 -29.83 -41.22 40.07
CA SER A 6 -28.82 -42.15 40.64
C SER A 6 -27.43 -41.73 40.07
N SER A 7 -26.40 -41.43 40.87
CA SER A 7 -25.60 -42.28 41.79
C SER A 7 -24.69 -43.27 41.02
N SER A 8 -23.40 -43.46 41.34
CA SER A 8 -22.59 -42.92 42.46
C SER A 8 -21.09 -43.32 42.41
N MET A 9 -20.25 -42.51 43.06
CA MET A 9 -19.13 -42.89 43.97
C MET A 9 -17.80 -43.53 43.50
N THR A 10 -16.70 -42.80 43.80
CA THR A 10 -15.46 -43.19 44.53
C THR A 10 -14.83 -44.58 44.28
N THR A 11 -13.53 -44.75 44.02
CA THR A 11 -12.30 -44.28 44.73
C THR A 11 -11.08 -44.34 43.74
N ARG A 12 -9.78 -44.16 44.06
CA ARG A 12 -8.99 -43.96 45.30
C ARG A 12 -7.64 -43.25 44.96
N SER A 13 -6.92 -42.73 45.96
CA SER A 13 -5.48 -42.36 45.86
C SER A 13 -4.63 -43.26 46.79
N PRO A 14 -3.31 -43.36 46.58
CA PRO A 14 -2.33 -42.58 47.38
C PRO A 14 -1.17 -42.00 46.52
N ARG A 15 -0.76 -40.73 46.69
CA ARG A 15 0.18 -40.15 47.70
C ARG A 15 1.65 -40.61 47.62
N LEU A 16 2.52 -39.66 47.25
CA LEU A 16 3.76 -39.18 47.93
C LEU A 16 4.11 -37.85 47.22
N ARG A 17 3.92 -36.64 47.80
CA ARG A 17 4.79 -35.91 48.77
C ARG A 17 6.29 -35.91 48.37
N ALA A 18 7.01 -34.79 48.32
CA ALA A 18 6.77 -33.50 49.00
C ALA A 18 7.44 -32.26 48.34
N SER A 19 6.98 -31.06 48.73
CA SER A 19 7.71 -29.77 48.95
C SER A 19 8.55 -29.14 47.80
N ALA A 20 8.54 -27.81 47.56
CA ALA A 20 7.92 -26.68 48.26
C ALA A 20 7.67 -25.45 47.34
N SER A 21 6.86 -24.49 47.83
CA SER A 21 6.85 -23.01 47.65
C SER A 21 7.78 -22.34 46.60
N THR A 22 7.40 -21.25 45.89
CA THR A 22 6.59 -20.06 46.26
C THR A 22 5.93 -19.37 45.05
N GLU A 23 4.80 -18.69 45.31
CA GLU A 23 4.25 -17.45 44.69
C GLU A 23 4.52 -17.10 43.20
N PHE A 24 3.41 -16.96 42.45
CA PHE A 24 3.36 -16.23 41.17
C PHE A 24 3.23 -14.72 41.41
N PRO A 25 3.96 -13.86 40.66
CA PRO A 25 3.58 -12.47 40.45
C PRO A 25 2.47 -12.33 39.40
N ASP A 26 1.65 -11.31 39.58
CA ASP A 26 0.49 -10.97 38.75
C ASP A 26 0.87 -10.53 37.33
N ALA A 27 0.03 -10.89 36.34
CA ALA A 27 0.21 -10.48 34.93
C ALA A 27 0.13 -8.96 34.74
N ALA A 28 -0.47 -8.23 35.69
CA ALA A 28 -0.48 -6.77 35.71
C ALA A 28 0.90 -6.12 35.92
N ALA A 29 1.90 -6.85 36.46
CA ALA A 29 3.25 -6.32 36.66
C ALA A 29 4.13 -6.35 35.39
N LEU A 30 3.72 -7.09 34.35
CA LEU A 30 4.47 -7.26 33.11
C LEU A 30 4.15 -6.20 32.04
N GLU A 31 3.03 -5.48 32.14
CA GLU A 31 2.72 -4.36 31.23
C GLU A 31 3.34 -3.02 31.66
N ALA A 32 3.73 -2.87 32.94
CA ALA A 32 4.39 -1.66 33.44
C ALA A 32 5.87 -1.50 32.99
N ALA A 33 6.42 -2.50 32.29
CA ALA A 33 7.82 -2.53 31.86
C ALA A 33 8.02 -2.27 30.34
N ARG A 34 7.00 -1.76 29.63
CA ARG A 34 7.10 -1.46 28.19
C ARG A 34 7.43 0.00 27.85
N GLU A 35 7.44 0.90 28.84
CA GLU A 35 7.78 2.31 28.66
C GLU A 35 8.72 2.83 29.77
N SER A 36 10.03 2.64 29.57
CA SER A 36 11.06 3.45 30.24
C SER A 36 12.31 3.57 29.35
N GLU A 37 13.04 4.66 29.52
CA GLU A 37 13.86 5.24 28.46
C GLU A 37 15.22 4.54 28.23
N PHE A 38 15.73 4.73 27.01
CA PHE A 38 17.03 4.26 26.54
C PHE A 38 18.16 5.12 27.15
N THR A 39 18.46 4.95 28.44
CA THR A 39 19.38 5.82 29.18
C THR A 39 20.86 5.43 29.04
N THR A 40 21.72 6.45 29.09
CA THR A 40 23.17 6.39 28.87
C THR A 40 23.92 5.47 29.86
N ASP A 41 23.32 5.16 31.01
CA ASP A 41 23.94 4.36 32.07
C ASP A 41 24.17 2.90 31.66
N VAL A 42 23.32 2.34 30.79
CA VAL A 42 23.49 0.97 30.26
C VAL A 42 24.69 0.88 29.32
N GLN A 43 24.98 1.96 28.58
CA GLN A 43 26.14 2.02 27.68
C GLN A 43 27.46 2.14 28.45
N LEU A 44 27.46 2.88 29.56
CA LEU A 44 28.61 2.97 30.49
C LEU A 44 28.91 1.62 31.16
N ALA A 45 27.88 0.88 31.59
CA ALA A 45 28.05 -0.44 32.20
C ALA A 45 28.69 -1.47 31.23
N TYR A 46 28.36 -1.42 29.94
CA TYR A 46 28.96 -2.27 28.92
C TYR A 46 30.43 -1.89 28.64
N LEU A 47 30.74 -0.60 28.55
CA LEU A 47 32.11 -0.12 28.32
C LEU A 47 33.05 -0.46 29.49
N ASP A 48 32.61 -0.33 30.74
CA ASP A 48 33.44 -0.63 31.90
C ASP A 48 33.74 -2.14 32.03
N ALA A 49 32.81 -3.00 31.58
CA ALA A 49 33.03 -4.45 31.48
C ALA A 49 34.13 -4.80 30.46
N VAL A 50 34.12 -4.17 29.27
CA VAL A 50 35.13 -4.40 28.21
C VAL A 50 36.52 -3.86 28.62
N VAL A 51 36.57 -2.71 29.30
CA VAL A 51 37.85 -2.15 29.80
C VAL A 51 38.46 -3.01 30.92
N LYS A 52 37.64 -3.71 31.69
CA LYS A 52 38.10 -4.63 32.75
C LYS A 52 38.73 -5.90 32.20
N ASP A 53 38.19 -6.44 31.10
CA ASP A 53 38.71 -7.63 30.42
C ASP A 53 40.09 -7.36 29.79
N LEU A 54 40.24 -6.20 29.14
CA LEU A 54 41.50 -5.72 28.55
C LEU A 54 42.63 -5.46 29.58
N ARG A 55 42.31 -5.31 30.87
CA ARG A 55 43.30 -5.10 31.95
C ARG A 55 43.68 -6.39 32.69
N GLY A 56 43.06 -7.54 32.37
CA GLY A 56 43.32 -8.82 33.05
C GLY A 56 44.47 -9.64 32.46
N ALA A 57 44.95 -9.32 31.26
CA ALA A 57 45.93 -10.12 30.53
C ALA A 57 47.39 -9.82 30.94
N ALA A 58 47.90 -10.55 31.94
CA ALA A 58 49.35 -10.67 32.17
C ALA A 58 50.01 -11.55 31.07
N PRO A 59 51.26 -11.28 30.66
CA PRO A 59 51.84 -11.90 29.48
C PRO A 59 52.29 -13.34 29.72
N SER A 60 51.80 -14.26 28.88
CA SER A 60 52.32 -15.63 28.78
C SER A 60 53.58 -15.69 27.90
N GLU A 61 54.56 -16.48 28.33
CA GLU A 61 55.87 -16.63 27.71
C GLU A 61 55.84 -17.04 26.23
N THR A 62 56.68 -16.39 25.41
CA THR A 62 57.10 -16.89 24.09
C THR A 62 58.48 -17.54 24.20
N PRO A 63 58.69 -18.78 23.70
CA PRO A 63 59.99 -19.44 23.79
C PRO A 63 60.99 -18.91 22.76
N GLU A 64 62.24 -18.72 23.16
CA GLU A 64 63.32 -18.22 22.32
C GLU A 64 63.68 -19.16 21.15
N PRO A 65 63.92 -18.63 19.93
CA PRO A 65 64.57 -19.38 18.86
C PRO A 65 66.08 -19.46 19.09
N ARG A 66 66.56 -20.69 19.25
CA ARG A 66 67.98 -21.06 19.45
C ARG A 66 68.87 -20.60 18.28
N ILE A 67 69.78 -19.65 18.53
CA ILE A 67 70.80 -19.21 17.57
C ILE A 67 71.84 -20.33 17.38
N VAL A 68 72.06 -20.74 16.13
CA VAL A 68 73.20 -21.59 15.71
C VAL A 68 74.19 -20.70 14.96
N PRO A 69 75.46 -20.59 15.39
CA PRO A 69 76.46 -19.83 14.64
C PRO A 69 76.93 -20.60 13.41
N ALA A 70 76.79 -20.00 12.24
CA ALA A 70 77.47 -20.43 11.01
C ALA A 70 78.88 -19.80 10.93
N PRO A 71 79.87 -20.47 10.31
CA PRO A 71 81.29 -20.14 10.48
C PRO A 71 81.76 -18.91 9.70
N GLU A 72 82.93 -18.40 10.12
CA GLU A 72 83.63 -17.26 9.53
C GLU A 72 83.88 -17.40 8.03
N PRO A 73 83.71 -16.33 7.22
CA PRO A 73 84.16 -16.31 5.83
C PRO A 73 85.68 -16.19 5.76
N ALA A 74 86.31 -17.11 5.03
CA ALA A 74 87.75 -17.15 4.84
C ALA A 74 88.30 -15.96 4.04
N GLN A 75 89.56 -15.68 4.34
CA GLN A 75 90.43 -14.61 3.86
C GLN A 75 90.36 -14.32 2.35
N SER A 76 90.49 -13.03 2.04
CA SER A 76 90.69 -12.47 0.71
C SER A 76 91.95 -13.02 0.02
N SER A 77 91.81 -13.48 -1.22
CA SER A 77 92.94 -13.65 -2.14
C SER A 77 93.21 -12.34 -2.89
N ASP A 78 94.41 -11.79 -2.71
CA ASP A 78 94.89 -10.66 -3.50
C ASP A 78 94.86 -10.99 -5.01
N LYS A 79 94.38 -10.04 -5.80
CA LYS A 79 94.54 -10.05 -7.26
C LYS A 79 95.45 -8.90 -7.68
N ASP A 80 96.53 -9.27 -8.35
CA ASP A 80 97.55 -8.36 -8.89
C ASP A 80 96.93 -7.17 -9.63
N THR A 81 97.10 -5.98 -9.07
CA THR A 81 96.73 -4.72 -9.74
C THR A 81 97.95 -4.15 -10.45
N LYS A 82 98.05 -4.43 -11.75
CA LYS A 82 99.04 -3.77 -12.63
C LYS A 82 98.65 -2.30 -12.84
N PRO A 83 99.53 -1.32 -12.60
CA PRO A 83 99.21 0.09 -12.82
C PRO A 83 99.13 0.40 -14.33
N ILE A 84 98.05 1.07 -14.74
CA ILE A 84 97.85 1.58 -16.10
C ILE A 84 98.43 3.00 -16.17
N THR A 85 99.46 3.19 -17.00
CA THR A 85 100.04 4.51 -17.28
C THR A 85 99.25 5.22 -18.39
N LEU A 86 98.80 6.45 -18.15
CA LEU A 86 98.23 7.30 -19.20
C LEU A 86 99.35 7.94 -20.04
N PRO A 87 99.29 7.88 -21.38
CA PRO A 87 100.12 8.71 -22.24
C PRO A 87 99.53 10.12 -22.38
N SER A 88 100.36 11.14 -22.18
CA SER A 88 100.03 12.54 -22.40
C SER A 88 100.29 12.95 -23.86
N ASP A 89 99.23 13.31 -24.61
CA ASP A 89 99.22 14.36 -25.66
C ASP A 89 97.91 14.31 -26.47
N ILE A 90 97.00 15.29 -26.26
CA ILE A 90 95.76 15.40 -27.05
C ILE A 90 95.49 16.86 -27.44
N ARG A 91 95.28 17.11 -28.74
CA ARG A 91 95.05 18.44 -29.32
C ARG A 91 93.56 18.85 -29.20
N PRO A 92 93.24 20.14 -28.99
CA PRO A 92 91.89 20.57 -28.59
C PRO A 92 90.79 20.40 -29.66
N ALA A 93 91.13 20.36 -30.94
CA ALA A 93 90.16 20.21 -32.04
C ALA A 93 89.41 18.86 -32.03
N THR A 94 89.96 17.85 -31.35
CA THR A 94 89.37 16.50 -31.25
C THR A 94 88.23 16.41 -30.24
N ILE A 95 88.23 17.30 -29.22
CA ILE A 95 87.28 17.27 -28.09
C ILE A 95 85.87 17.73 -28.51
N ILE A 96 85.78 18.72 -29.41
CA ILE A 96 84.49 19.22 -29.90
C ILE A 96 83.78 18.17 -30.76
N LYS A 97 84.53 17.44 -31.60
CA LYS A 97 83.98 16.39 -32.47
C LYS A 97 83.54 15.15 -31.66
N SER A 98 84.28 14.77 -30.63
CA SER A 98 83.85 13.68 -29.74
C SER A 98 82.63 14.08 -28.90
N LEU A 99 82.56 15.31 -28.39
CA LEU A 99 81.36 15.82 -27.69
C LEU A 99 80.12 15.80 -28.59
N LEU A 100 80.22 16.24 -29.85
CA LEU A 100 79.08 16.22 -30.78
C LEU A 100 78.64 14.77 -31.12
N ALA A 101 79.61 13.87 -31.33
CA ALA A 101 79.32 12.46 -31.59
C ALA A 101 78.68 11.75 -30.38
N VAL A 102 79.15 12.05 -29.16
CA VAL A 102 78.55 11.55 -27.91
C VAL A 102 77.15 12.13 -27.71
N ALA A 103 76.93 13.43 -27.95
CA ALA A 103 75.60 14.03 -27.87
C ALA A 103 74.61 13.41 -28.88
N LEU A 104 75.06 13.11 -30.10
CA LEU A 104 74.24 12.44 -31.11
C LEU A 104 73.95 10.97 -30.74
N ALA A 105 74.95 10.25 -30.21
CA ALA A 105 74.79 8.87 -29.73
C ALA A 105 73.86 8.79 -28.51
N VAL A 106 73.95 9.75 -27.57
CA VAL A 106 73.02 9.88 -26.46
C VAL A 106 71.62 10.21 -26.97
N ALA A 107 71.44 11.16 -27.88
CA ALA A 107 70.11 11.48 -28.43
C ALA A 107 69.47 10.26 -29.13
N LEU A 108 70.22 9.59 -30.02
CA LEU A 108 69.73 8.43 -30.78
C LEU A 108 69.55 7.16 -29.93
N GLY A 109 70.32 6.99 -28.85
CA GLY A 109 70.17 5.87 -27.93
C GLY A 109 69.12 6.09 -26.84
N TRP A 110 69.00 7.32 -26.32
CA TRP A 110 68.14 7.65 -25.19
C TRP A 110 66.67 7.79 -25.59
N LEU A 111 66.37 8.38 -26.76
CA LEU A 111 64.99 8.53 -27.27
C LEU A 111 64.23 7.19 -27.43
N PRO A 112 64.78 6.12 -28.07
CA PRO A 112 64.09 4.84 -28.14
C PRO A 112 64.01 4.13 -26.79
N VAL A 113 65.04 4.26 -25.93
CA VAL A 113 65.04 3.70 -24.57
C VAL A 113 63.95 4.34 -23.71
N GLN A 114 63.77 5.67 -23.77
CA GLN A 114 62.68 6.36 -23.09
C GLN A 114 61.30 5.85 -23.54
N ARG A 115 61.09 5.59 -24.84
CA ARG A 115 59.82 5.05 -25.35
C ARG A 115 59.55 3.61 -24.90
N LEU A 116 60.58 2.77 -24.84
CA LEU A 116 60.46 1.39 -24.35
C LEU A 116 60.24 1.32 -22.82
N LEU A 117 60.76 2.29 -22.07
CA LEU A 117 60.53 2.41 -20.61
C LEU A 117 59.18 3.07 -20.26
N ALA A 118 58.49 3.68 -21.22
CA ALA A 118 57.22 4.40 -21.02
C ALA A 118 55.95 3.54 -21.19
N THR A 119 56.09 2.24 -21.45
CA THR A 119 54.96 1.31 -21.59
C THR A 119 55.05 0.20 -20.55
N THR A 120 54.33 0.36 -19.43
CA THR A 120 54.10 -0.75 -18.49
C THR A 120 52.98 -1.64 -19.03
N SER A 121 53.25 -2.93 -19.19
CA SER A 121 52.25 -3.95 -19.54
C SER A 121 51.76 -4.71 -18.31
N ALA A 122 50.46 -4.90 -18.19
CA ALA A 122 49.80 -5.54 -17.05
C ALA A 122 48.85 -6.65 -17.49
N GLU A 123 48.74 -7.73 -16.71
CA GLU A 123 47.68 -8.72 -16.93
C GLU A 123 46.33 -8.15 -16.51
N ALA A 124 45.33 -8.33 -17.38
CA ALA A 124 44.00 -7.80 -17.16
C ALA A 124 42.91 -8.74 -17.64
N VAL A 125 41.73 -8.62 -17.03
CA VAL A 125 40.55 -9.44 -17.35
C VAL A 125 39.35 -8.54 -17.62
N VAL A 126 38.58 -8.87 -18.66
CA VAL A 126 37.27 -8.27 -18.94
C VAL A 126 36.27 -8.75 -17.89
N ASN A 127 35.69 -7.81 -17.16
CA ASN A 127 34.81 -8.02 -16.02
C ASN A 127 33.52 -7.20 -16.21
N ALA A 128 32.49 -7.50 -15.45
CA ALA A 128 31.25 -6.70 -15.43
C ALA A 128 30.57 -6.81 -14.07
N ARG A 129 29.58 -5.96 -13.83
CA ARG A 129 28.77 -6.00 -12.62
C ARG A 129 27.77 -7.15 -12.68
N VAL A 130 27.63 -7.81 -11.54
CA VAL A 130 26.59 -8.78 -11.26
C VAL A 130 25.51 -8.11 -10.42
N ILE A 131 24.27 -8.26 -10.85
CA ILE A 131 23.06 -7.75 -10.19
C ILE A 131 22.27 -8.97 -9.74
N THR A 132 21.94 -9.05 -8.45
CA THR A 132 21.11 -10.13 -7.93
C THR A 132 19.66 -9.70 -7.92
N LEU A 133 18.81 -10.42 -8.65
CA LEU A 133 17.36 -10.25 -8.58
C LEU A 133 16.81 -11.06 -7.42
N ARG A 134 15.90 -10.45 -6.66
CA ARG A 134 15.32 -11.00 -5.43
C ARG A 134 13.83 -11.21 -5.57
N ALA A 135 13.29 -12.16 -4.83
CA ALA A 135 11.86 -12.37 -4.71
C ALA A 135 11.22 -11.18 -3.95
N PRO A 136 10.27 -10.43 -4.53
CA PRO A 136 9.56 -9.38 -3.81
C PRO A 136 8.47 -9.96 -2.89
N ILE A 137 8.01 -11.18 -3.19
CA ILE A 137 7.02 -11.94 -2.43
C ILE A 137 7.55 -13.36 -2.17
N GLU A 138 7.01 -14.03 -1.16
CA GLU A 138 7.15 -15.48 -1.01
C GLU A 138 6.28 -16.23 -2.03
N GLY A 139 6.65 -17.46 -2.40
CA GLY A 139 5.84 -18.24 -3.33
C GLY A 139 6.59 -19.39 -4.02
N GLU A 140 5.97 -20.00 -5.01
CA GLU A 140 6.55 -21.04 -5.87
C GLU A 140 7.11 -20.40 -7.15
N VAL A 141 8.33 -20.77 -7.54
CA VAL A 141 9.01 -20.25 -8.73
C VAL A 141 8.59 -21.01 -9.98
N SER A 142 8.20 -20.26 -11.01
CA SER A 142 7.85 -20.78 -12.34
C SER A 142 8.65 -20.05 -13.41
N MET A 143 9.29 -20.78 -14.32
CA MET A 143 9.97 -20.21 -15.49
C MET A 143 8.99 -20.17 -16.68
N PRO A 144 8.81 -19.01 -17.36
CA PRO A 144 7.95 -18.92 -18.54
C PRO A 144 8.51 -19.66 -19.75
N ASP A 145 9.83 -19.52 -19.96
CA ASP A 145 10.55 -20.08 -21.10
C ASP A 145 11.39 -21.28 -20.62
N VAL A 146 11.29 -22.39 -21.36
CA VAL A 146 11.99 -23.66 -21.06
C VAL A 146 13.52 -23.52 -21.11
N ASP A 147 14.03 -22.55 -21.87
CA ASP A 147 15.47 -22.28 -22.05
C ASP A 147 16.06 -21.28 -21.02
N THR A 148 15.37 -21.05 -19.89
CA THR A 148 15.80 -20.12 -18.83
C THR A 148 16.88 -20.77 -17.94
N ASP A 149 18.10 -20.87 -18.47
CA ASP A 149 19.26 -21.47 -17.79
C ASP A 149 20.51 -20.56 -17.84
N VAL A 150 21.55 -20.89 -17.07
CA VAL A 150 22.82 -20.17 -17.02
C VAL A 150 23.41 -19.97 -18.41
N GLY A 151 23.75 -18.73 -18.75
CA GLY A 151 24.27 -18.36 -20.07
C GLY A 151 23.24 -17.79 -21.05
N SER A 152 21.95 -17.98 -20.81
CA SER A 152 20.88 -17.33 -21.58
C SER A 152 20.94 -15.79 -21.47
N MET A 153 20.54 -15.08 -22.53
CA MET A 153 20.57 -13.62 -22.60
C MET A 153 19.16 -13.02 -22.56
N PHE A 154 19.00 -11.98 -21.76
CA PHE A 154 17.75 -11.26 -21.54
C PHE A 154 17.92 -9.78 -21.85
N ASN A 155 16.93 -9.22 -22.53
CA ASN A 155 16.82 -7.78 -22.73
C ASN A 155 16.20 -7.12 -21.48
N LEU A 156 16.39 -5.81 -21.34
CA LEU A 156 15.71 -4.98 -20.36
C LEU A 156 14.18 -5.24 -20.38
N ASP A 157 13.57 -5.31 -19.20
CA ASP A 157 12.15 -5.59 -18.92
C ASP A 157 11.60 -6.94 -19.42
N GLN A 158 12.43 -7.80 -20.02
CA GLN A 158 12.07 -9.17 -20.37
C GLN A 158 11.84 -9.99 -19.09
N ASN A 159 10.75 -10.76 -19.06
CA ASN A 159 10.40 -11.61 -17.92
C ASN A 159 11.31 -12.84 -17.87
N ILE A 160 11.86 -13.14 -16.69
CA ILE A 160 12.80 -14.26 -16.47
C ILE A 160 12.09 -15.35 -15.65
N LEU A 161 11.47 -14.96 -14.52
CA LEU A 161 10.85 -15.86 -13.56
C LEU A 161 9.50 -15.28 -13.12
N VAL A 162 8.56 -16.13 -12.72
CA VAL A 162 7.31 -15.72 -12.09
C VAL A 162 7.21 -16.41 -10.74
N VAL A 163 7.14 -15.63 -9.66
CA VAL A 163 6.84 -16.14 -8.32
C VAL A 163 5.33 -16.08 -8.13
N ARG A 164 4.72 -17.20 -7.71
CA ARG A 164 3.28 -17.29 -7.44
C ARG A 164 3.05 -17.68 -5.98
N ASN A 165 2.24 -16.92 -5.25
CA ASN A 165 1.82 -17.29 -3.91
C ASN A 165 0.38 -17.86 -3.94
N PRO A 166 0.21 -19.19 -4.05
CA PRO A 166 -1.13 -19.80 -3.98
C PRO A 166 -1.75 -19.72 -2.58
N ARG A 167 -1.03 -19.22 -1.58
CA ARG A 167 -1.48 -19.03 -0.19
C ARG A 167 -1.66 -17.55 0.19
N ALA A 168 -1.59 -16.63 -0.77
CA ALA A 168 -1.86 -15.21 -0.53
C ALA A 168 -3.24 -15.04 0.14
N ASP A 169 -3.30 -14.25 1.21
CA ASP A 169 -4.53 -14.10 1.98
C ASP A 169 -5.59 -13.32 1.18
N SER A 170 -6.66 -14.03 0.82
CA SER A 170 -7.85 -13.49 0.14
C SER A 170 -9.07 -13.40 1.08
N SER A 171 -8.90 -13.63 2.39
CA SER A 171 -9.99 -13.64 3.36
C SER A 171 -10.69 -12.28 3.49
N HIS A 172 -9.92 -11.19 3.52
CA HIS A 172 -10.47 -9.82 3.58
C HIS A 172 -11.22 -9.46 2.30
N LEU A 173 -10.63 -9.72 1.13
CA LEU A 173 -11.28 -9.60 -0.18
C LEU A 173 -12.60 -10.41 -0.26
N ALA A 174 -12.61 -11.64 0.27
CA ALA A 174 -13.79 -12.48 0.32
C ALA A 174 -14.87 -11.93 1.27
N ASN A 175 -14.48 -11.33 2.40
CA ASN A 175 -15.39 -10.64 3.32
C ASN A 175 -16.08 -9.45 2.63
N LEU A 176 -15.30 -8.52 2.06
CA LEU A 176 -15.82 -7.35 1.35
C LEU A 176 -16.77 -7.75 0.20
N ARG A 177 -16.41 -8.79 -0.57
CA ARG A 177 -17.26 -9.34 -1.64
C ARG A 177 -18.59 -9.93 -1.11
N ARG A 178 -18.60 -10.56 0.08
CA ARG A 178 -19.83 -11.03 0.74
C ARG A 178 -20.70 -9.85 1.18
N GLU A 179 -20.09 -8.85 1.80
CA GLU A 179 -20.76 -7.64 2.30
C GLU A 179 -21.42 -6.85 1.17
N ARG A 180 -20.69 -6.59 0.08
CA ARG A 180 -21.22 -6.03 -1.17
C ARG A 180 -22.43 -6.79 -1.69
N ASN A 181 -22.39 -8.13 -1.67
CA ASN A 181 -23.51 -8.96 -2.13
C ASN A 181 -24.73 -8.86 -1.20
N GLN A 182 -24.51 -8.79 0.13
CA GLN A 182 -25.56 -8.55 1.11
C GLN A 182 -26.19 -7.17 0.93
N LEU A 183 -25.39 -6.11 0.73
CA LEU A 183 -25.88 -4.75 0.46
C LEU A 183 -26.71 -4.69 -0.83
N ARG A 184 -26.25 -5.30 -1.93
CA ARG A 184 -27.03 -5.39 -3.18
C ARG A 184 -28.37 -6.11 -2.97
N THR A 185 -28.41 -7.15 -2.14
CA THR A 185 -29.66 -7.85 -1.77
C THR A 185 -30.58 -6.95 -0.92
N ASN A 186 -30.02 -6.23 0.07
CA ASN A 186 -30.75 -5.28 0.90
C ASN A 186 -31.33 -4.11 0.08
N ILE A 187 -30.55 -3.56 -0.86
CA ILE A 187 -31.00 -2.51 -1.78
C ILE A 187 -32.17 -3.00 -2.63
N GLY A 188 -32.07 -4.19 -3.23
CA GLY A 188 -33.18 -4.78 -4.00
C GLY A 188 -34.46 -4.99 -3.16
N ALA A 189 -34.32 -5.42 -1.91
CA ALA A 189 -35.45 -5.56 -0.99
C ALA A 189 -36.08 -4.20 -0.61
N LEU A 190 -35.26 -3.18 -0.36
CA LEU A 190 -35.72 -1.81 -0.09
C LEU A 190 -36.36 -1.16 -1.33
N GLU A 191 -35.88 -1.44 -2.55
CA GLU A 191 -36.48 -0.98 -3.79
C GLU A 191 -37.86 -1.62 -4.02
N GLY A 192 -37.99 -2.93 -3.79
CA GLY A 192 -39.28 -3.62 -3.80
C GLY A 192 -40.26 -3.04 -2.76
N LYS A 193 -39.79 -2.80 -1.52
CA LYS A 193 -40.60 -2.17 -0.47
C LYS A 193 -41.03 -0.75 -0.85
N LYS A 194 -40.13 0.06 -1.41
CA LYS A 194 -40.42 1.42 -1.91
C LYS A 194 -41.54 1.38 -2.95
N GLN A 195 -41.48 0.45 -3.91
CA GLN A 195 -42.51 0.33 -4.94
C GLN A 195 -43.88 -0.07 -4.36
N LEU A 196 -43.90 -0.99 -3.40
CA LEU A 196 -45.12 -1.39 -2.68
C LEU A 196 -45.75 -0.21 -1.93
N LEU A 197 -44.94 0.57 -1.20
CA LEU A 197 -45.41 1.76 -0.47
C LEU A 197 -45.97 2.83 -1.43
N ILE A 198 -45.34 3.05 -2.59
CA ILE A 198 -45.86 3.95 -3.63
C ILE A 198 -47.25 3.49 -4.12
N SER A 199 -47.43 2.20 -4.46
CA SER A 199 -48.75 1.69 -4.85
C SER A 199 -49.79 1.78 -3.73
N SER A 200 -49.38 1.62 -2.47
CA SER A 200 -50.27 1.76 -1.32
C SER A 200 -50.71 3.22 -1.10
N LEU A 201 -49.83 4.20 -1.33
CA LEU A 201 -50.19 5.62 -1.28
C LEU A 201 -51.19 6.00 -2.38
N GLU A 202 -51.03 5.44 -3.59
CA GLU A 202 -51.99 5.65 -4.68
C GLU A 202 -53.36 5.09 -4.29
N GLU A 203 -53.43 3.84 -3.83
CA GLU A 203 -54.69 3.23 -3.38
C GLU A 203 -55.35 4.01 -2.24
N LEU A 204 -54.57 4.37 -1.20
CA LEU A 204 -55.06 5.16 -0.07
C LEU A 204 -55.54 6.54 -0.50
N SER A 205 -54.95 7.16 -1.53
CA SER A 205 -55.44 8.43 -2.08
C SER A 205 -56.82 8.29 -2.74
N VAL A 206 -57.04 7.20 -3.48
CA VAL A 206 -58.32 6.87 -4.10
C VAL A 206 -59.38 6.52 -3.04
N GLN A 207 -59.00 5.77 -2.00
CA GLN A 207 -59.89 5.48 -0.86
C GLN A 207 -60.28 6.75 -0.08
N GLN A 208 -59.32 7.66 0.15
CA GLN A 208 -59.54 8.95 0.81
C GLN A 208 -60.53 9.82 0.02
N GLU A 209 -60.40 9.89 -1.31
CA GLU A 209 -61.29 10.68 -2.15
C GLU A 209 -62.70 10.07 -2.26
N ARG A 210 -62.81 8.74 -2.39
CA ARG A 210 -64.12 8.05 -2.33
C ARG A 210 -64.84 8.31 -1.00
N PHE A 211 -64.12 8.30 0.12
CA PHE A 211 -64.67 8.65 1.42
C PHE A 211 -65.15 10.11 1.47
N ARG A 212 -64.36 11.05 0.94
CA ARG A 212 -64.74 12.48 0.88
C ARG A 212 -66.03 12.69 0.08
N ILE A 213 -66.12 12.11 -1.11
CA ILE A 213 -67.31 12.19 -1.98
C ILE A 213 -68.54 11.59 -1.28
N GLY A 214 -68.43 10.37 -0.74
CA GLY A 214 -69.54 9.72 -0.02
C GLY A 214 -69.97 10.48 1.23
N ARG A 215 -69.04 11.12 1.96
CA ARG A 215 -69.37 11.96 3.12
C ARG A 215 -70.08 13.25 2.72
N ILE A 216 -69.68 13.88 1.61
CA ILE A 216 -70.38 15.05 1.05
C ILE A 216 -71.81 14.66 0.66
N GLU A 217 -72.01 13.57 -0.08
CA GLU A 217 -73.34 13.10 -0.47
C GLU A 217 -74.22 12.79 0.76
N GLN A 218 -73.67 12.11 1.78
CA GLN A 218 -74.36 11.84 3.04
C GLN A 218 -74.82 13.13 3.74
N LEU A 219 -73.97 14.16 3.79
CA LEU A 219 -74.28 15.45 4.41
C LEU A 219 -75.31 16.23 3.60
N GLU A 220 -75.27 16.18 2.27
CA GLU A 220 -76.28 16.80 1.40
C GLU A 220 -77.65 16.12 1.53
N GLN A 221 -77.72 14.79 1.72
CA GLN A 221 -78.97 14.10 2.05
C GLN A 221 -79.51 14.50 3.43
N ARG A 222 -78.64 14.61 4.45
CA ARG A 222 -79.03 15.08 5.79
C ARG A 222 -79.52 16.52 5.79
N LEU A 223 -78.92 17.39 4.97
CA LEU A 223 -79.35 18.77 4.81
C LEU A 223 -80.74 18.85 4.17
N ARG A 224 -81.02 18.06 3.12
CA ARG A 224 -82.37 17.93 2.55
C ARG A 224 -83.40 17.48 3.58
N GLN A 225 -83.05 16.54 4.46
CA GLN A 225 -83.92 16.12 5.56
C GLN A 225 -84.17 17.26 6.56
N ALA A 226 -83.13 17.99 6.96
CA ALA A 226 -83.24 19.15 7.85
C ALA A 226 -84.08 20.29 7.23
N ASP A 227 -83.99 20.50 5.91
CA ASP A 227 -84.85 21.44 5.18
C ASP A 227 -86.33 21.01 5.28
N THR A 228 -86.65 19.72 5.11
CA THR A 228 -88.03 19.22 5.28
C THR A 228 -88.52 19.26 6.74
N ASP A 229 -87.65 19.02 7.72
CA ASP A 229 -87.98 19.14 9.14
C ASP A 229 -88.23 20.61 9.54
N SER A 230 -87.48 21.55 8.98
CA SER A 230 -87.71 23.00 9.15
C SER A 230 -89.06 23.42 8.58
N ALA A 231 -89.37 23.03 7.34
CA ALA A 231 -90.65 23.34 6.70
C ALA A 231 -91.85 22.78 7.50
N SER A 232 -91.71 21.59 8.10
CA SER A 232 -92.71 21.01 8.99
C SER A 232 -92.89 21.82 10.28
N ALA A 233 -91.80 22.24 10.91
CA ALA A 233 -91.83 23.10 12.10
C ALA A 233 -92.43 24.49 11.81
N GLU A 234 -92.11 25.08 10.66
CA GLU A 234 -92.64 26.37 10.19
C GLU A 234 -94.16 26.29 9.94
N ALA A 235 -94.64 25.19 9.33
CA ALA A 235 -96.07 24.94 9.16
C ALA A 235 -96.80 24.79 10.51
N GLN A 236 -96.22 24.08 11.48
CA GLN A 236 -96.77 23.94 12.82
C GLN A 236 -96.81 25.28 13.57
N TYR A 237 -95.74 26.08 13.48
CA TYR A 237 -95.69 27.42 14.04
C TYR A 237 -96.74 28.35 13.43
N SER A 238 -96.94 28.31 12.11
CA SER A 238 -98.00 29.06 11.43
C SER A 238 -99.39 28.75 12.01
N VAL A 239 -99.74 27.46 12.13
CA VAL A 239 -101.02 27.02 12.71
C VAL A 239 -101.17 27.44 14.17
N ALA A 240 -100.11 27.35 14.97
CA ALA A 240 -100.13 27.74 16.38
C ALA A 240 -100.22 29.27 16.56
N ALA A 241 -99.51 30.05 15.75
CA ALA A 241 -99.58 31.51 15.73
C ALA A 241 -100.99 32.01 15.33
N ASP A 242 -101.62 31.40 14.33
CA ASP A 242 -103.01 31.70 13.97
C ASP A 242 -104.02 31.25 15.03
N ALA A 243 -103.75 30.18 15.78
CA ALA A 243 -104.54 29.81 16.95
C ALA A 243 -104.42 30.83 18.09
N MET A 244 -103.20 31.26 18.42
CA MET A 244 -102.93 32.33 19.40
C MET A 244 -103.59 33.65 19.00
N LYS A 245 -103.49 34.05 17.73
CA LYS A 245 -104.13 35.27 17.20
C LYS A 245 -105.65 35.22 17.30
N ARG A 246 -106.27 34.07 17.03
CA ARG A 246 -107.72 33.84 17.24
C ARG A 246 -108.10 33.84 18.73
N ALA A 247 -107.29 33.24 19.60
CA ALA A 247 -107.50 33.30 21.04
C ALA A 247 -107.45 34.76 21.55
N MET A 248 -106.50 35.57 21.06
CA MET A 248 -106.41 36.99 21.39
C MET A 248 -107.62 37.81 20.94
N THR A 249 -108.19 37.56 19.76
CA THR A 249 -109.39 38.29 19.31
C THR A 249 -110.63 37.89 20.10
N LEU A 250 -110.83 36.60 20.35
CA LEU A 250 -111.94 36.10 21.17
C LEU A 250 -111.84 36.54 22.64
N ARG A 251 -110.62 36.71 23.16
CA ARG A 251 -110.38 37.21 24.51
C ARG A 251 -110.80 38.68 24.67
N LYS A 252 -110.63 39.51 23.64
CA LYS A 252 -111.09 40.92 23.62
C LYS A 252 -112.61 41.06 23.68
N THR A 253 -113.35 40.01 23.35
CA THR A 253 -114.82 39.94 23.44
C THR A 253 -115.31 39.05 24.58
N ASP A 254 -114.43 38.71 25.54
CA ASP A 254 -114.66 37.79 26.67
C ASP A 254 -115.29 36.43 26.31
N ALA A 255 -115.12 35.98 25.06
CA ALA A 255 -115.67 34.71 24.57
C ALA A 255 -114.83 33.48 24.98
N VAL A 256 -113.64 33.68 25.55
CA VAL A 256 -112.73 32.64 26.04
C VAL A 256 -112.05 33.06 27.35
N SER A 257 -111.64 32.06 28.15
CA SER A 257 -110.93 32.26 29.42
C SER A 257 -109.47 32.69 29.21
N GLN A 258 -108.85 33.26 30.25
CA GLN A 258 -107.43 33.63 30.18
C GLN A 258 -106.53 32.41 29.98
N ALA A 259 -106.78 31.31 30.71
CA ALA A 259 -106.03 30.07 30.57
C ALA A 259 -106.05 29.47 29.15
N TYR A 260 -107.09 29.76 28.35
CA TYR A 260 -107.13 29.36 26.94
C TYR A 260 -106.17 30.19 26.07
N LEU A 261 -106.08 31.51 26.32
CA LEU A 261 -105.10 32.38 25.66
C LEU A 261 -103.68 32.03 26.10
N ASP A 262 -103.45 31.84 27.41
CA ASP A 262 -102.13 31.50 27.95
C ASP A 262 -101.61 30.17 27.37
N LYS A 263 -102.49 29.17 27.23
CA LYS A 263 -102.16 27.92 26.54
C LYS A 263 -101.80 28.16 25.08
N ALA A 264 -102.63 28.88 24.32
CA ALA A 264 -102.38 29.13 22.90
C ALA A 264 -101.08 29.93 22.66
N ALA A 265 -100.74 30.85 23.58
CA ALA A 265 -99.46 31.57 23.58
C ALA A 265 -98.27 30.65 23.89
N GLY A 266 -98.42 29.74 24.86
CA GLY A 266 -97.43 28.71 25.17
C GLY A 266 -97.17 27.77 23.99
N ASP A 267 -98.24 27.23 23.38
CA ASP A 267 -98.17 26.35 22.21
C ASP A 267 -97.46 27.05 21.03
N ALA A 268 -97.79 28.32 20.76
CA ALA A 268 -97.13 29.12 19.73
C ALA A 268 -95.65 29.40 20.02
N HIS A 269 -95.30 29.68 21.28
CA HIS A 269 -93.90 29.89 21.68
C HIS A 269 -93.06 28.61 21.57
N VAL A 270 -93.61 27.45 21.97
CA VAL A 270 -92.94 26.16 21.80
C VAL A 270 -92.67 25.88 20.32
N ALA A 271 -93.65 26.14 19.43
CA ALA A 271 -93.46 25.98 18.00
C ALA A 271 -92.43 26.99 17.42
N GLU A 272 -92.40 28.23 17.91
CA GLU A 272 -91.39 29.23 17.53
C GLU A 272 -89.96 28.78 17.89
N GLN A 273 -89.77 28.23 19.10
CA GLN A 273 -88.48 27.69 19.52
C GLN A 273 -88.10 26.42 18.75
N ALA A 274 -89.06 25.59 18.33
CA ALA A 274 -88.81 24.46 17.47
C ALA A 274 -88.25 24.88 16.10
N VAL A 275 -88.82 25.93 15.46
CA VAL A 275 -88.29 26.50 14.21
C VAL A 275 -86.85 27.02 14.40
N LYS A 276 -86.59 27.77 15.47
CA LYS A 276 -85.23 28.26 15.80
C LYS A 276 -84.24 27.09 16.00
N GLY A 277 -84.68 26.04 16.70
CA GLY A 277 -83.88 24.83 16.90
C GLY A 277 -83.49 24.13 15.59
N GLN A 278 -84.42 23.98 14.64
CA GLN A 278 -84.09 23.41 13.33
C GLN A 278 -83.16 24.33 12.52
N ALA A 279 -83.36 25.65 12.59
CA ALA A 279 -82.50 26.61 11.91
C ALA A 279 -81.03 26.55 12.38
N GLU A 280 -80.79 26.47 13.70
CA GLU A 280 -79.42 26.29 14.23
C GLU A 280 -78.84 24.91 13.89
N ARG A 281 -79.64 23.84 13.97
CA ARG A 281 -79.22 22.48 13.55
C ARG A 281 -78.77 22.44 12.09
N ARG A 282 -79.52 23.11 11.21
CA ARG A 282 -79.20 23.27 9.79
C ARG A 282 -77.88 24.02 9.56
N LYS A 283 -77.61 25.09 10.31
CA LYS A 283 -76.32 25.81 10.25
C LYS A 283 -75.15 24.90 10.64
N GLY A 284 -75.32 24.07 11.69
CA GLY A 284 -74.32 23.07 12.07
C GLY A 284 -73.98 22.12 10.91
N MET A 285 -75.00 21.55 10.25
CA MET A 285 -74.80 20.68 9.08
C MET A 285 -74.12 21.38 7.90
N LEU A 286 -74.37 22.68 7.68
CA LEU A 286 -73.67 23.47 6.65
C LEU A 286 -72.18 23.65 6.97
N VAL A 287 -71.82 23.79 8.24
CA VAL A 287 -70.40 23.83 8.67
C VAL A 287 -69.72 22.49 8.40
N GLU A 288 -70.35 21.37 8.77
CA GLU A 288 -69.83 20.03 8.45
C GLU A 288 -69.65 19.82 6.92
N LEU A 289 -70.62 20.26 6.12
CA LEU A 289 -70.58 20.12 4.66
C LEU A 289 -69.46 20.96 4.03
N ASN A 290 -69.26 22.20 4.50
CA ASN A 290 -68.20 23.07 4.02
C ASN A 290 -66.80 22.58 4.46
N ALA A 291 -66.69 22.00 5.65
CA ALA A 291 -65.48 21.29 6.07
C ALA A 291 -65.19 20.12 5.11
N ALA A 292 -66.15 19.20 4.91
CA ALA A 292 -65.97 18.04 4.04
C ALA A 292 -65.62 18.43 2.58
N LYS A 293 -66.22 19.50 2.06
CA LYS A 293 -65.90 20.06 0.73
C LYS A 293 -64.49 20.63 0.65
N SER A 294 -63.97 21.23 1.72
CA SER A 294 -62.57 21.69 1.83
C SER A 294 -61.58 20.59 2.25
N GLY A 295 -62.03 19.34 2.43
CA GLY A 295 -61.19 18.20 2.80
C GLY A 295 -60.87 18.10 4.30
N SER A 296 -61.43 19.00 5.12
CA SER A 296 -61.39 18.94 6.58
C SER A 296 -62.62 18.16 7.10
N TYR A 297 -62.56 17.65 8.32
CA TYR A 297 -63.68 16.96 8.95
C TYR A 297 -63.90 17.53 10.35
N VAL A 298 -65.12 18.03 10.58
CA VAL A 298 -65.54 18.68 11.83
C VAL A 298 -66.88 18.06 12.24
N GLY A 299 -67.07 17.75 13.52
CA GLY A 299 -68.31 17.21 14.08
C GLY A 299 -68.09 16.52 15.43
N ASP A 300 -69.15 16.00 16.06
CA ASP A 300 -69.12 15.35 17.39
C ASP A 300 -68.28 14.05 17.48
N SER A 301 -67.71 13.57 16.38
CA SER A 301 -66.83 12.41 16.38
C SER A 301 -65.41 12.84 16.73
N TYR A 302 -64.81 12.20 17.75
CA TYR A 302 -63.45 12.40 18.28
C TYR A 302 -62.27 12.23 17.28
N ASN A 303 -62.50 12.21 15.97
CA ASN A 303 -61.50 12.00 14.94
C ASN A 303 -61.60 13.09 13.86
N ASP A 304 -60.77 14.13 13.96
CA ASP A 304 -60.65 15.21 12.96
C ASP A 304 -60.09 14.74 11.60
N THR A 305 -59.56 13.52 11.54
CA THR A 305 -58.92 12.94 10.34
C THR A 305 -59.41 11.51 10.12
N PRO A 306 -59.93 11.15 8.93
CA PRO A 306 -60.38 9.78 8.65
C PRO A 306 -59.21 8.79 8.58
N GLN A 307 -59.49 7.53 8.90
CA GLN A 307 -58.48 6.46 8.98
C GLN A 307 -57.62 6.33 7.70
N SER A 308 -58.21 6.51 6.51
CA SER A 308 -57.48 6.47 5.24
C SER A 308 -56.43 7.60 5.12
N ALA A 309 -56.73 8.79 5.62
CA ALA A 309 -55.79 9.91 5.65
C ALA A 309 -54.70 9.72 6.72
N GLN A 310 -55.04 9.16 7.88
CA GLN A 310 -54.04 8.78 8.91
C GLN A 310 -53.07 7.73 8.37
N ARG A 311 -53.60 6.65 7.74
CA ARG A 311 -52.78 5.58 7.16
C ARG A 311 -51.92 6.07 5.99
N LYS A 312 -52.42 7.01 5.18
CA LYS A 312 -51.63 7.67 4.12
C LYS A 312 -50.44 8.44 4.68
N MET A 313 -50.61 9.15 5.80
CA MET A 313 -49.51 9.83 6.49
C MET A 313 -48.46 8.83 6.99
N GLU A 314 -48.89 7.77 7.68
CA GLU A 314 -48.02 6.68 8.16
C GLU A 314 -47.18 6.05 7.03
N VAL A 315 -47.84 5.64 5.93
CA VAL A 315 -47.16 5.06 4.76
C VAL A 315 -46.24 6.07 4.07
N SER A 316 -46.55 7.37 4.09
CA SER A 316 -45.67 8.41 3.52
C SER A 316 -44.39 8.62 4.33
N LEU A 317 -44.48 8.52 5.67
CA LEU A 317 -43.32 8.57 6.56
C LEU A 317 -42.45 7.31 6.40
N GLU A 318 -43.08 6.13 6.29
CA GLU A 318 -42.37 4.88 6.01
C GLU A 318 -41.68 4.90 4.64
N LEU A 319 -42.31 5.49 3.62
CA LEU A 319 -41.68 5.70 2.31
C LEU A 319 -40.44 6.60 2.41
N SER A 320 -40.50 7.68 3.20
CA SER A 320 -39.35 8.57 3.43
C SER A 320 -38.20 7.87 4.16
N ASP A 321 -38.47 7.05 5.18
CA ASP A 321 -37.45 6.22 5.86
C ASP A 321 -36.81 5.21 4.89
N VAL A 322 -37.61 4.49 4.09
CA VAL A 322 -37.11 3.55 3.08
C VAL A 322 -36.26 4.26 2.02
N GLN A 323 -36.63 5.47 1.59
CA GLN A 323 -35.83 6.29 0.67
C GLN A 323 -34.50 6.73 1.29
N ALA A 324 -34.49 7.17 2.55
CA ALA A 324 -33.27 7.55 3.26
C ALA A 324 -32.31 6.35 3.41
N ARG A 325 -32.84 5.17 3.78
CA ARG A 325 -32.06 3.92 3.84
C ARG A 325 -31.47 3.53 2.49
N LEU A 326 -32.24 3.68 1.40
CA LEU A 326 -31.75 3.40 0.04
C LEU A 326 -30.58 4.30 -0.34
N VAL A 327 -30.60 5.58 0.01
CA VAL A 327 -29.48 6.50 -0.24
C VAL A 327 -28.26 6.06 0.59
N GLY A 328 -28.44 5.76 1.88
CA GLY A 328 -27.37 5.26 2.76
C GLY A 328 -26.70 3.99 2.23
N SER A 329 -27.47 2.92 2.02
CA SER A 329 -26.92 1.64 1.55
C SER A 329 -26.29 1.69 0.15
N ARG A 330 -26.70 2.64 -0.70
CA ARG A 330 -26.04 2.85 -2.01
C ARG A 330 -24.69 3.54 -1.87
N ALA A 331 -24.56 4.53 -0.99
CA ALA A 331 -23.27 5.16 -0.69
C ALA A 331 -22.30 4.18 0.01
N GLU A 332 -22.82 3.34 0.90
CA GLU A 332 -22.08 2.24 1.54
C GLU A 332 -21.58 1.22 0.52
N LEU A 333 -22.42 0.84 -0.46
CA LEU A 333 -22.04 -0.04 -1.56
C LEU A 333 -20.92 0.57 -2.43
N GLU A 334 -20.99 1.87 -2.74
CA GLU A 334 -19.96 2.58 -3.49
C GLU A 334 -18.61 2.58 -2.75
N SER A 335 -18.60 2.83 -1.44
CA SER A 335 -17.38 2.74 -0.61
C SER A 335 -16.77 1.35 -0.64
N ILE A 336 -17.58 0.30 -0.45
CA ILE A 336 -17.10 -1.09 -0.46
C ILE A 336 -16.60 -1.51 -1.84
N GLU A 337 -17.17 -0.99 -2.94
CA GLU A 337 -16.66 -1.27 -4.29
C GLU A 337 -15.28 -0.63 -4.53
N VAL A 338 -15.01 0.55 -3.97
CA VAL A 338 -13.68 1.16 -3.96
C VAL A 338 -12.69 0.35 -3.11
N ASP A 339 -13.09 -0.12 -1.94
CA ASP A 339 -12.20 -0.90 -1.06
C ASP A 339 -11.92 -2.31 -1.60
N ILE A 340 -12.89 -2.94 -2.28
CA ILE A 340 -12.67 -4.17 -3.06
C ILE A 340 -11.61 -3.95 -4.16
N ALA A 341 -11.61 -2.79 -4.83
CA ALA A 341 -10.64 -2.52 -5.90
C ALA A 341 -9.21 -2.41 -5.35
N LYS A 342 -9.00 -1.67 -4.26
CA LYS A 342 -7.69 -1.56 -3.59
C LYS A 342 -7.20 -2.91 -3.04
N GLU A 343 -8.10 -3.66 -2.42
CA GLU A 343 -7.78 -4.97 -1.85
C GLU A 343 -7.51 -6.02 -2.93
N GLN A 344 -8.15 -5.91 -4.09
CA GLN A 344 -7.84 -6.71 -5.27
C GLN A 344 -6.41 -6.44 -5.78
N GLU A 345 -6.04 -5.16 -5.92
CA GLU A 345 -4.69 -4.74 -6.32
C GLU A 345 -3.63 -5.27 -5.35
N ARG A 346 -3.82 -5.07 -4.04
CA ARG A 346 -2.95 -5.61 -2.97
C ARG A 346 -2.84 -7.14 -3.02
N HIS A 347 -3.96 -7.84 -3.25
CA HIS A 347 -3.96 -9.30 -3.40
C HIS A 347 -3.19 -9.74 -4.65
N ASP A 348 -3.31 -9.02 -5.76
CA ASP A 348 -2.68 -9.39 -7.02
C ASP A 348 -1.15 -9.16 -6.96
N GLU A 349 -0.70 -8.07 -6.33
CA GLU A 349 0.71 -7.84 -5.97
C GLU A 349 1.29 -8.97 -5.09
N LEU A 350 0.53 -9.43 -4.09
CA LEU A 350 0.97 -10.47 -3.15
C LEU A 350 0.84 -11.90 -3.69
N SER A 351 -0.01 -12.14 -4.69
CA SER A 351 -0.26 -13.47 -5.26
C SER A 351 0.60 -13.80 -6.47
N LYS A 352 1.10 -12.78 -7.20
CA LYS A 352 1.95 -12.99 -8.37
C LYS A 352 2.95 -11.84 -8.58
N ALA A 353 4.24 -12.17 -8.59
CA ALA A 353 5.30 -11.27 -9.01
C ALA A 353 6.01 -11.77 -10.27
N GLU A 354 6.20 -10.87 -11.25
CA GLU A 354 7.00 -11.13 -12.45
C GLU A 354 8.40 -10.53 -12.28
N ILE A 355 9.41 -11.39 -12.31
CA ILE A 355 10.82 -11.04 -12.12
C ILE A 355 11.41 -10.71 -13.49
N ARG A 356 11.53 -9.41 -13.77
CA ARG A 356 11.99 -8.87 -15.04
C ARG A 356 13.46 -8.49 -14.97
N SER A 357 14.15 -8.58 -16.10
CA SER A 357 15.55 -8.14 -16.21
C SER A 357 15.67 -6.62 -16.07
N THR A 358 16.49 -6.15 -15.14
CA THR A 358 16.76 -4.72 -14.93
C THR A 358 17.84 -4.16 -15.85
N VAL A 359 18.46 -5.02 -16.68
CA VAL A 359 19.56 -4.69 -17.60
C VAL A 359 19.49 -5.55 -18.86
N ASN A 360 20.21 -5.15 -19.92
CA ASN A 360 20.54 -6.06 -21.02
C ASN A 360 21.70 -6.95 -20.55
N GLY A 361 21.43 -8.23 -20.30
CA GLY A 361 22.33 -9.07 -19.52
C GLY A 361 22.26 -10.55 -19.84
N ARG A 362 23.14 -11.31 -19.17
CA ARG A 362 23.20 -12.77 -19.23
C ARG A 362 22.99 -13.37 -17.84
N ILE A 363 22.31 -14.51 -17.74
CA ILE A 363 22.25 -15.26 -16.47
C ILE A 363 23.67 -15.75 -16.12
N TRP A 364 24.21 -15.28 -15.00
CA TRP A 364 25.51 -15.69 -14.45
C TRP A 364 25.38 -16.92 -13.56
N GLU A 365 24.35 -16.95 -12.71
CA GLU A 365 24.12 -18.01 -11.74
C GLU A 365 22.61 -18.09 -11.43
N MET A 366 22.03 -19.27 -11.56
CA MET A 366 20.68 -19.58 -11.10
C MET A 366 20.75 -20.03 -9.65
N LEU A 367 19.97 -19.40 -8.76
CA LEU A 367 19.94 -19.72 -7.33
C LEU A 367 18.67 -20.46 -6.93
N THR A 368 17.72 -20.65 -7.86
CA THR A 368 16.43 -21.30 -7.63
C THR A 368 15.98 -22.15 -8.82
N ALA A 369 15.31 -23.26 -8.54
CA ALA A 369 14.76 -24.19 -9.54
C ALA A 369 13.24 -23.98 -9.79
N PRO A 370 12.68 -24.47 -10.92
CA PRO A 370 11.24 -24.52 -11.12
C PRO A 370 10.54 -25.38 -10.05
N GLY A 371 9.44 -24.89 -9.50
CA GLY A 371 8.72 -25.55 -8.40
C GLY A 371 9.35 -25.36 -7.02
N GLU A 372 10.46 -24.61 -6.92
CA GLU A 372 11.07 -24.29 -5.63
C GLU A 372 10.24 -23.23 -4.89
N HIS A 373 10.13 -23.39 -3.57
CA HIS A 373 9.50 -22.41 -2.71
C HIS A 373 10.52 -21.39 -2.19
N VAL A 374 10.27 -20.11 -2.44
CA VAL A 374 11.14 -18.99 -2.10
C VAL A 374 10.48 -18.05 -1.10
N ASN A 375 11.28 -17.43 -0.24
CA ASN A 375 10.82 -16.41 0.71
C ASN A 375 11.01 -15.00 0.14
N ALA A 376 10.22 -14.04 0.61
CA ALA A 376 10.43 -12.63 0.27
C ALA A 376 11.86 -12.17 0.67
N GLY A 377 12.53 -11.48 -0.25
CA GLY A 377 13.92 -11.04 -0.11
C GLY A 377 14.99 -12.08 -0.51
N GLN A 378 14.62 -13.34 -0.79
CA GLN A 378 15.54 -14.38 -1.24
C GLN A 378 16.15 -14.06 -2.61
N ASP A 379 17.45 -14.32 -2.78
CA ASP A 379 18.15 -14.19 -4.05
C ASP A 379 17.68 -15.29 -5.03
N LEU A 380 17.22 -14.91 -6.23
CA LEU A 380 16.65 -15.83 -7.24
C LEU A 380 17.63 -16.13 -8.37
N VAL A 381 18.21 -15.08 -8.94
CA VAL A 381 19.09 -15.15 -10.11
C VAL A 381 20.10 -14.02 -10.07
N LYS A 382 21.34 -14.32 -10.45
CA LYS A 382 22.38 -13.32 -10.67
C LYS A 382 22.49 -13.02 -12.16
N LEU A 383 22.24 -11.78 -12.54
CA LEU A 383 22.39 -11.25 -13.88
C LEU A 383 23.73 -10.54 -14.05
N LEU A 384 24.34 -10.73 -15.21
CA LEU A 384 25.56 -10.09 -15.64
C LEU A 384 25.21 -8.89 -16.53
N ASP A 385 25.47 -7.67 -16.07
CA ASP A 385 25.15 -6.44 -16.83
C ASP A 385 26.20 -6.18 -17.90
N CYS A 386 25.85 -6.47 -19.16
CA CYS A 386 26.74 -6.31 -20.30
C CYS A 386 27.03 -4.84 -20.64
N GLY A 387 26.16 -3.92 -20.22
CA GLY A 387 26.36 -2.46 -20.33
C GLY A 387 27.39 -1.91 -19.34
N SER A 388 27.79 -2.69 -18.34
CA SER A 388 28.77 -2.32 -17.31
C SER A 388 30.19 -2.87 -17.54
N ALA A 389 30.50 -3.36 -18.75
CA ALA A 389 31.79 -4.00 -19.03
C ALA A 389 32.98 -3.07 -18.73
N ILE A 390 33.88 -3.56 -17.87
CA ILE A 390 35.11 -2.91 -17.43
C ILE A 390 36.28 -3.87 -17.62
N VAL A 391 37.50 -3.33 -17.68
CA VAL A 391 38.72 -4.15 -17.65
C VAL A 391 39.42 -3.91 -16.33
N THR A 392 39.73 -4.99 -15.64
CA THR A 392 40.38 -4.96 -14.33
C THR A 392 41.79 -5.49 -14.49
N ALA A 393 42.79 -4.64 -14.27
CA ALA A 393 44.21 -4.94 -14.44
C ALA A 393 44.90 -5.04 -13.08
N SER A 394 45.82 -6.00 -12.95
CA SER A 394 46.74 -6.09 -11.82
C SER A 394 48.10 -5.55 -12.23
N VAL A 395 48.66 -4.65 -11.42
CA VAL A 395 49.90 -3.91 -11.69
C VAL A 395 50.86 -4.00 -10.51
N SER A 396 52.17 -3.92 -10.79
CA SER A 396 53.16 -3.74 -9.74
C SER A 396 53.01 -2.37 -9.06
N GLU A 397 53.47 -2.26 -7.82
CA GLU A 397 53.47 -1.00 -7.06
C GLU A 397 54.15 0.15 -7.83
N THR A 398 55.30 -0.15 -8.47
CA THR A 398 56.07 0.84 -9.22
C THR A 398 55.36 1.33 -10.48
N ALA A 399 54.49 0.51 -11.08
CA ALA A 399 53.60 0.94 -12.15
C ALA A 399 52.43 1.75 -11.57
N TYR A 400 51.76 1.24 -10.54
CA TYR A 400 50.61 1.89 -9.88
C TYR A 400 50.91 3.34 -9.47
N GLN A 401 52.06 3.60 -8.83
CA GLN A 401 52.49 4.95 -8.41
C GLN A 401 52.67 5.96 -9.56
N ARG A 402 52.78 5.49 -10.81
CA ARG A 402 52.95 6.30 -12.04
C ARG A 402 51.65 6.47 -12.82
N LEU A 403 50.58 5.76 -12.47
CA LEU A 403 49.30 5.85 -13.16
C LEU A 403 48.45 7.02 -12.62
N ALA A 404 47.58 7.55 -13.48
CA ALA A 404 46.62 8.60 -13.14
C ALA A 404 45.23 8.27 -13.70
N VAL A 405 44.18 8.75 -13.02
CA VAL A 405 42.81 8.67 -13.54
C VAL A 405 42.69 9.54 -14.80
N GLY A 406 42.00 9.04 -15.83
CA GLY A 406 41.89 9.66 -17.15
C GLY A 406 42.98 9.24 -18.14
N GLN A 407 44.06 8.60 -17.69
CA GLN A 407 45.18 8.18 -18.55
C GLN A 407 44.74 7.16 -19.61
N THR A 408 45.24 7.31 -20.84
CA THR A 408 44.97 6.41 -21.97
C THR A 408 45.64 5.06 -21.79
N ALA A 409 44.93 3.98 -22.12
CA ALA A 409 45.43 2.62 -22.13
C ALA A 409 44.92 1.84 -23.33
N THR A 410 45.72 0.88 -23.78
CA THR A 410 45.37 -0.05 -24.88
C THR A 410 45.26 -1.47 -24.31
N PHE A 411 44.09 -2.10 -24.46
CA PHE A 411 43.88 -3.50 -24.10
C PHE A 411 44.02 -4.38 -25.34
N ARG A 412 44.92 -5.36 -25.26
CA ARG A 412 45.11 -6.40 -26.27
C ARG A 412 44.62 -7.75 -25.73
N PRO A 413 43.48 -8.27 -26.20
CA PRO A 413 42.95 -9.56 -25.77
C PRO A 413 43.93 -10.71 -26.09
N ARG A 414 44.08 -11.68 -25.18
CA ARG A 414 45.00 -12.83 -25.37
C ARG A 414 44.50 -13.80 -26.45
N ASP A 415 43.21 -13.76 -26.77
CA ASP A 415 42.54 -14.60 -27.78
C ASP A 415 42.58 -14.04 -29.21
N GLY A 416 43.41 -13.02 -29.47
CA GLY A 416 43.65 -12.49 -30.83
C GLY A 416 42.62 -11.48 -31.34
N GLY A 417 41.82 -10.89 -30.44
CA GLY A 417 40.90 -9.80 -30.78
C GLY A 417 41.59 -8.49 -31.17
N ALA A 418 40.81 -7.55 -31.71
CA ALA A 418 41.28 -6.19 -32.00
C ALA A 418 41.76 -5.47 -30.73
N GLU A 419 42.76 -4.59 -30.88
CA GLU A 419 43.22 -3.73 -29.79
C GLU A 419 42.17 -2.66 -29.48
N LEU A 420 41.76 -2.60 -28.22
CA LEU A 420 40.74 -1.66 -27.74
C LEU A 420 41.42 -0.50 -27.03
N LYS A 421 40.94 0.73 -27.28
CA LYS A 421 41.42 1.93 -26.60
C LYS A 421 40.45 2.34 -25.50
N GLY A 422 41.00 2.75 -24.36
CA GLY A 422 40.24 3.06 -23.16
C GLY A 422 41.01 3.97 -22.23
N THR A 423 40.42 4.22 -21.07
CA THR A 423 41.01 5.09 -20.04
C THR A 423 40.96 4.46 -18.66
N VAL A 424 41.91 4.85 -17.81
CA VAL A 424 41.91 4.54 -16.37
C VAL A 424 40.76 5.30 -15.71
N VAL A 425 39.85 4.59 -15.04
CA VAL A 425 38.69 5.17 -14.35
C VAL A 425 38.90 5.20 -12.84
N SER A 426 39.56 4.18 -12.27
CA SER A 426 39.83 4.10 -10.83
C SER A 426 41.14 3.37 -10.55
N LEU A 427 41.85 3.86 -9.53
CA LEU A 427 43.06 3.27 -8.98
C LEU A 427 42.67 2.67 -7.61
N ASN A 428 42.44 1.35 -7.57
CA ASN A 428 41.80 0.70 -6.41
C ASN A 428 42.80 0.32 -5.31
N GLY A 429 44.10 0.43 -5.58
CA GLY A 429 45.16 0.08 -4.64
C GLY A 429 45.18 -1.40 -4.33
N LEU A 430 45.43 -1.72 -3.06
CA LEU A 430 45.45 -3.10 -2.54
C LEU A 430 44.03 -3.70 -2.37
N SER A 431 42.97 -2.92 -2.62
CA SER A 431 41.60 -3.38 -2.49
C SER A 431 41.16 -4.16 -3.73
N ALA A 432 40.48 -5.29 -3.51
CA ALA A 432 39.76 -5.98 -4.55
C ALA A 432 38.81 -5.02 -5.30
N VAL A 433 38.57 -5.29 -6.58
CA VAL A 433 37.59 -4.53 -7.39
C VAL A 433 36.21 -4.64 -6.75
N ALA A 434 35.37 -3.62 -6.98
CA ALA A 434 34.00 -3.48 -6.49
C ALA A 434 33.29 -4.82 -6.28
N SER A 435 32.75 -5.02 -5.07
CA SER A 435 32.31 -6.31 -4.51
C SER A 435 31.30 -7.07 -5.37
N ASN A 436 30.59 -6.38 -6.26
CA ASN A 436 29.63 -6.92 -7.21
C ASN A 436 30.22 -7.24 -8.59
N SER A 437 31.54 -7.43 -8.72
CA SER A 437 32.17 -7.83 -9.98
C SER A 437 32.08 -9.35 -10.18
N ALA A 438 31.81 -9.80 -11.41
CA ALA A 438 31.66 -11.22 -11.74
C ALA A 438 32.91 -12.05 -11.43
N ILE A 439 34.09 -11.46 -11.59
CA ILE A 439 35.38 -12.11 -11.39
C ILE A 439 36.14 -11.39 -10.28
N GLN A 440 36.41 -12.13 -9.20
CA GLN A 440 37.18 -11.63 -8.05
C GLN A 440 38.68 -11.75 -8.33
N GLN A 441 39.39 -10.62 -8.36
CA GLN A 441 40.80 -10.59 -8.77
C GLN A 441 41.77 -11.30 -7.80
N ASN A 442 41.34 -11.56 -6.56
CA ASN A 442 42.10 -12.28 -5.54
C ASN A 442 42.53 -13.69 -5.99
N ALA A 443 41.85 -14.26 -7.00
CA ALA A 443 42.17 -15.57 -7.58
C ALA A 443 43.17 -15.52 -8.76
N LEU A 444 43.60 -14.33 -9.21
CA LEU A 444 44.16 -14.13 -10.55
C LEU A 444 45.55 -13.47 -10.62
N SER A 445 46.18 -13.07 -9.51
CA SER A 445 47.42 -12.29 -9.58
C SER A 445 48.47 -12.59 -8.51
N ARG A 446 49.74 -12.37 -8.90
CA ARG A 446 50.90 -12.25 -8.00
C ARG A 446 51.17 -10.80 -7.57
N GLU A 447 50.58 -9.83 -8.26
CA GLU A 447 50.77 -8.40 -8.02
C GLU A 447 49.56 -7.83 -7.26
N PRO A 448 49.75 -7.05 -6.18
CA PRO A 448 48.67 -6.74 -5.25
C PRO A 448 47.91 -5.44 -5.56
N TYR A 449 48.34 -4.63 -6.54
CA TYR A 449 47.66 -3.36 -6.86
C TYR A 449 46.70 -3.52 -8.04
N HIS A 450 45.47 -3.05 -7.89
CA HIS A 450 44.39 -3.20 -8.86
C HIS A 450 43.97 -1.86 -9.49
N VAL A 451 43.72 -1.88 -10.79
CA VAL A 451 43.32 -0.72 -11.59
C VAL A 451 42.08 -1.07 -12.43
N THR A 452 41.09 -0.18 -12.42
CA THR A 452 39.86 -0.31 -13.21
C THR A 452 39.91 0.61 -14.42
N LEU A 453 39.71 0.04 -15.60
CA LEU A 453 39.72 0.72 -16.88
C LEU A 453 38.39 0.58 -17.62
N ARG A 454 38.03 1.57 -18.43
CA ARG A 454 36.83 1.55 -19.28
C ARG A 454 37.23 1.63 -20.75
N PHE A 455 36.70 0.69 -21.54
CA PHE A 455 36.89 0.58 -22.98
C PHE A 455 35.54 0.69 -23.67
N PRO A 456 35.20 1.83 -24.31
CA PRO A 456 33.87 2.05 -24.92
C PRO A 456 33.50 0.99 -25.97
N ASP A 457 34.49 0.44 -26.67
CA ASP A 457 34.29 -0.57 -27.70
C ASP A 457 33.84 -1.94 -27.16
N LEU A 458 34.07 -2.25 -25.88
CA LEU A 458 33.54 -3.47 -25.25
C LEU A 458 31.99 -3.48 -25.21
N LEU A 459 31.39 -2.29 -25.10
CA LEU A 459 29.93 -2.11 -25.00
C LEU A 459 29.21 -2.30 -26.35
N LYS A 460 29.95 -2.45 -27.45
CA LYS A 460 29.39 -2.65 -28.80
C LYS A 460 29.12 -4.11 -29.15
N HIS A 461 29.58 -5.05 -28.32
CA HIS A 461 29.42 -6.48 -28.56
C HIS A 461 28.24 -7.07 -27.76
N THR A 462 27.26 -7.62 -28.47
CA THR A 462 26.07 -8.30 -27.92
C THR A 462 26.41 -9.51 -27.03
N ASP A 463 27.54 -10.17 -27.27
CA ASP A 463 27.78 -11.53 -26.75
C ASP A 463 28.34 -11.55 -25.31
N CYS A 464 28.47 -10.39 -24.66
CA CYS A 464 28.91 -10.23 -23.27
C CYS A 464 30.23 -10.98 -22.97
N ARG A 465 31.31 -10.57 -23.62
CA ARG A 465 32.62 -11.27 -23.68
C ARG A 465 33.47 -11.13 -22.38
N ILE A 466 32.86 -11.47 -21.26
CA ILE A 466 33.42 -11.38 -19.91
C ILE A 466 34.25 -12.64 -19.58
N GLY A 467 35.25 -12.51 -18.71
CA GLY A 467 36.20 -13.59 -18.39
C GLY A 467 37.39 -13.75 -19.34
N ARG A 468 37.48 -12.89 -20.36
CA ARG A 468 38.64 -12.88 -21.27
C ARG A 468 39.82 -12.17 -20.64
N SER A 469 40.97 -12.83 -20.60
CA SER A 469 42.24 -12.22 -20.20
C SER A 469 42.97 -11.58 -21.39
N GLY A 470 43.85 -10.63 -21.09
CA GLY A 470 44.67 -9.91 -22.05
C GLY A 470 45.76 -9.11 -21.37
N LEU A 471 46.45 -8.29 -22.15
CA LEU A 471 47.47 -7.37 -21.66
C LEU A 471 46.98 -5.93 -21.84
N VAL A 472 47.02 -5.14 -20.78
CA VAL A 472 46.85 -3.68 -20.85
C VAL A 472 48.21 -3.03 -20.94
N GLN A 473 48.41 -2.18 -21.95
CA GLN A 473 49.55 -1.27 -22.05
C GLN A 473 49.07 0.13 -21.66
N PHE A 474 49.72 0.72 -20.65
CA PHE A 474 49.46 2.10 -20.25
C PHE A 474 50.44 3.03 -20.96
N ASP A 475 49.95 4.15 -21.50
CA ASP A 475 50.82 5.20 -22.03
C ASP A 475 51.29 6.09 -20.88
N THR A 476 52.49 5.83 -20.34
CA THR A 476 53.04 6.66 -19.26
C THR A 476 53.75 7.92 -19.77
N ALA A 477 53.83 8.16 -21.08
CA ALA A 477 54.32 9.44 -21.61
C ALA A 477 53.30 10.57 -21.38
N SER A 478 52.01 10.25 -21.43
CA SER A 478 50.90 11.18 -21.17
C SER A 478 50.68 11.53 -19.69
N ALA A 479 51.42 10.92 -18.75
CA ALA A 479 51.26 11.15 -17.31
C ALA A 479 51.96 12.44 -16.80
N ALA A 480 52.71 13.14 -17.66
CA ALA A 480 53.53 14.28 -17.27
C ALA A 480 52.76 15.60 -17.01
N ASP A 481 51.53 15.75 -17.54
CA ASP A 481 50.80 17.02 -17.59
C ASP A 481 49.60 17.14 -16.63
N PHE A 482 49.32 16.14 -15.79
CA PHE A 482 48.16 16.18 -14.87
C PHE A 482 48.57 16.60 -13.45
N PRO A 483 48.13 17.78 -12.95
CA PRO A 483 48.46 18.23 -11.60
C PRO A 483 47.73 17.38 -10.55
N ARG A 484 48.49 16.84 -9.59
CA ARG A 484 47.98 16.12 -8.43
C ARG A 484 47.43 17.09 -7.38
N THR A 485 46.21 17.58 -7.57
CA THR A 485 45.42 18.18 -6.48
C THR A 485 44.82 17.08 -5.63
N TYR A 486 45.25 17.02 -4.36
CA TYR A 486 44.65 16.21 -3.29
C TYR A 486 43.36 16.87 -2.77
#